data_AF-A0A354TQG3-F1
#
_entry.id   AF-A0A354TQG3-F1
#
_cell.length_a   1.000
_cell.length_b   1.000
_cell.length_c   1.000
_cell.angle_alpha   90.00
_cell.angle_beta   90.00
_cell.angle_gamma   90.00
#
_symmetry.space_group_name_H-M   'P 1'
#
loop_
_entity.id
_entity.type
_entity.pdbx_description
1 polymer ?
#
loop_
_entity_poly.entity_id
_entity_poly.type
_entity_poly.pdbx_seq_one_letter_code
_entity_poly.pdbx_strand_id
1 'polypeptide(L)'
;MISTKYLVGSVAGTTLGLLALGAVPASAEMADWEIDAEHFSIAFEAGHIGYQQQLGFFLEASGNFRFDTETQELSAGRVEVVADSIFSNNDARDNHLKGRDFLNARRNPLIVFEATEFVAKGNDAGILSGNLTMIGETHPVELEVSLNKLARYPFGHRKETLGISAGTTINRSQWGMDYGVANDMVGDLVRLRFEFEAIRQ
;
A
#
# COMPACT_ATOMS: atom_id res chain seq x y z
N MET A 1 63.31 -46.95 58.69
CA MET A 1 63.52 -45.95 57.63
C MET A 1 62.35 -46.02 56.66
N ILE A 2 61.67 -44.88 56.47
CA ILE A 2 60.83 -44.47 55.31
C ILE A 2 59.43 -45.12 55.23
N SER A 3 58.31 -44.44 54.98
CA SER A 3 57.92 -43.02 55.04
C SER A 3 56.39 -42.98 54.82
N THR A 4 55.67 -42.24 55.66
CA THR A 4 54.29 -41.78 55.45
C THR A 4 54.21 -40.83 54.25
N LYS A 5 53.22 -40.93 53.33
CA LYS A 5 52.67 -39.79 52.55
C LYS A 5 51.25 -40.03 51.99
N TYR A 6 50.32 -39.23 52.52
CA TYR A 6 49.24 -38.41 51.92
C TYR A 6 48.28 -38.89 50.81
N LEU A 7 46.98 -38.68 51.11
CA LEU A 7 45.82 -38.46 50.24
C LEU A 7 46.07 -37.49 49.08
N VAL A 8 45.44 -37.73 47.92
CA VAL A 8 44.75 -36.70 47.11
C VAL A 8 43.53 -37.33 46.44
N GLY A 9 42.34 -36.74 46.66
CA GLY A 9 41.10 -37.12 45.99
C GLY A 9 40.96 -36.48 44.60
N SER A 10 40.30 -37.19 43.69
CA SER A 10 39.90 -36.68 42.38
C SER A 10 38.41 -36.34 42.39
N VAL A 11 38.09 -35.05 42.33
CA VAL A 11 36.73 -34.56 42.05
C VAL A 11 36.57 -34.56 40.53
N ALA A 12 35.69 -35.41 40.02
CA ALA A 12 35.29 -35.41 38.62
C ALA A 12 34.38 -34.19 38.38
N GLY A 13 34.92 -33.14 37.78
CA GLY A 13 34.17 -31.97 37.34
C GLY A 13 33.49 -32.24 36.01
N THR A 14 32.17 -32.46 36.01
CA THR A 14 31.35 -32.55 34.80
C THR A 14 31.09 -31.14 34.29
N THR A 15 31.79 -30.71 33.23
CA THR A 15 31.52 -29.43 32.58
C THR A 15 30.29 -29.58 31.68
N LEU A 16 29.13 -29.05 32.11
CA LEU A 16 27.98 -28.86 31.23
C LEU A 16 28.35 -27.79 30.18
N GLY A 17 28.63 -28.22 28.96
CA GLY A 17 28.72 -27.32 27.81
C GLY A 17 27.34 -26.80 27.47
N LEU A 18 27.08 -25.53 27.79
CA LEU A 18 25.89 -24.81 27.34
C LEU A 18 26.04 -24.57 25.82
N LEU A 19 25.36 -25.38 25.00
CA LEU A 19 25.18 -25.06 23.58
C LEU A 19 24.27 -23.83 23.48
N ALA A 20 24.89 -22.67 23.32
CA ALA A 20 24.19 -21.46 22.88
C ALA A 20 23.72 -21.71 21.43
N LEU A 21 22.46 -22.10 21.28
CA LEU A 21 21.74 -21.98 20.01
C LEU A 21 21.66 -20.48 19.70
N GLY A 22 22.60 -19.99 18.88
CA GLY A 22 22.53 -18.66 18.32
C GLY A 22 21.23 -18.56 17.53
N ALA A 23 20.31 -17.71 17.99
CA ALA A 23 19.17 -17.32 17.19
C ALA A 23 19.71 -16.63 15.93
N VAL A 24 19.62 -17.29 14.78
CA VAL A 24 19.83 -16.62 13.50
C VAL A 24 18.69 -15.61 13.41
N PRO A 25 18.95 -14.29 13.30
CA PRO A 25 17.87 -13.37 13.01
C PRO A 25 17.25 -13.85 11.70
N ALA A 26 15.96 -14.15 11.72
CA ALA A 26 15.22 -14.28 10.49
C ALA A 26 15.31 -12.90 9.83
N SER A 27 16.08 -12.80 8.74
CA SER A 27 16.00 -11.64 7.87
C SER A 27 14.67 -11.78 7.17
N ALA A 28 13.69 -10.91 7.45
CA ALA A 28 12.66 -10.73 6.45
C ALA A 28 13.39 -10.27 5.18
N GLU A 29 13.24 -11.07 4.13
CA GLU A 29 13.77 -10.80 2.82
C GLU A 29 12.71 -10.03 2.04
N MET A 30 13.15 -9.02 1.28
CA MET A 30 12.37 -8.30 0.28
C MET A 30 11.44 -9.25 -0.50
N ALA A 31 10.13 -9.11 -0.29
CA ALA A 31 9.13 -10.05 -0.79
C ALA A 31 8.17 -9.40 -1.78
N ASP A 32 7.62 -10.21 -2.68
CA ASP A 32 6.56 -9.80 -3.60
C ASP A 32 5.19 -9.91 -2.91
N TRP A 33 4.38 -8.87 -3.09
CA TRP A 33 3.04 -8.73 -2.54
C TRP A 33 2.08 -8.40 -3.69
N GLU A 34 0.91 -9.01 -3.67
CA GLU A 34 -0.15 -8.76 -4.65
C GLU A 34 -1.37 -8.21 -3.93
N ILE A 35 -1.99 -7.15 -4.47
CA ILE A 35 -3.24 -6.62 -3.94
C ILE A 35 -4.33 -7.68 -4.11
N ASP A 36 -5.04 -7.95 -3.03
CA ASP A 36 -6.19 -8.84 -3.05
C ASP A 36 -7.37 -8.16 -3.75
N ALA A 37 -7.78 -8.71 -4.89
CA ALA A 37 -8.90 -8.22 -5.68
C ALA A 37 -10.25 -8.31 -4.94
N GLU A 38 -10.38 -9.14 -3.90
CA GLU A 38 -11.60 -9.25 -3.10
C GLU A 38 -11.64 -8.26 -1.92
N HIS A 39 -10.50 -7.70 -1.52
CA HIS A 39 -10.37 -6.88 -0.31
C HIS A 39 -9.66 -5.56 -0.61
N PHE A 40 -10.30 -4.74 -1.46
CA PHE A 40 -9.86 -3.37 -1.70
C PHE A 40 -11.01 -2.35 -1.75
N SER A 41 -10.67 -1.08 -1.60
CA SER A 41 -11.55 0.05 -1.87
C SER A 41 -10.73 1.24 -2.35
N ILE A 42 -11.13 1.82 -3.48
CA ILE A 42 -10.57 3.08 -4.00
C ILE A 42 -11.70 4.10 -4.04
N ALA A 43 -11.71 5.01 -3.08
CA ALA A 43 -12.73 6.03 -2.93
C ALA A 43 -12.20 7.40 -3.34
N PHE A 44 -13.09 8.22 -3.89
CA PHE A 44 -12.82 9.63 -4.16
C PHE A 44 -13.97 10.51 -3.67
N GLU A 45 -13.65 11.78 -3.41
CA GLU A 45 -14.63 12.81 -3.17
C GLU A 45 -14.27 14.12 -3.84
N ALA A 46 -15.25 14.78 -4.44
CA ALA A 46 -15.10 16.09 -5.07
C ALA A 46 -16.27 17.00 -4.68
N GLY A 47 -15.99 18.30 -4.50
CA GLY A 47 -17.04 19.27 -4.21
C GLY A 47 -18.01 19.45 -5.38
N HIS A 48 -19.30 19.63 -5.08
CA HIS A 48 -20.32 19.90 -6.09
C HIS A 48 -21.08 21.18 -5.72
N ILE A 49 -20.86 22.24 -6.49
CA ILE A 49 -21.51 23.57 -6.37
C ILE A 49 -21.60 24.11 -4.92
N GLY A 50 -20.63 23.78 -4.06
CA GLY A 50 -20.59 24.19 -2.64
C GLY A 50 -21.63 23.53 -1.73
N TYR A 51 -22.49 22.65 -2.22
CA TYR A 51 -23.54 22.02 -1.42
C TYR A 51 -23.10 20.73 -0.72
N GLN A 52 -22.30 19.90 -1.38
CA GLN A 52 -21.86 18.62 -0.82
C GLN A 52 -20.54 18.14 -1.42
N GLN A 53 -19.94 17.15 -0.76
CA GLN A 53 -18.94 16.27 -1.34
C GLN A 53 -19.65 15.14 -2.09
N GLN A 54 -19.43 15.05 -3.40
CA GLN A 54 -19.86 13.91 -4.19
C GLN A 54 -18.87 12.76 -3.96
N LEU A 55 -19.36 11.67 -3.37
CA LEU A 55 -18.58 10.45 -3.15
C LEU A 55 -18.63 9.55 -4.39
N GLY A 56 -17.58 8.78 -4.61
CA GLY A 56 -17.56 7.71 -5.59
C GLY A 56 -16.41 6.74 -5.38
N PHE A 57 -16.38 5.71 -6.21
CA PHE A 57 -15.43 4.60 -6.14
C PHE A 57 -14.92 4.21 -7.53
N PHE A 58 -13.76 3.55 -7.57
CA PHE A 58 -13.37 2.69 -8.68
C PHE A 58 -13.50 1.24 -8.24
N LEU A 59 -14.22 0.45 -9.04
CA LEU A 59 -14.62 -0.91 -8.67
C LEU A 59 -13.67 -1.99 -9.17
N GLU A 60 -12.73 -1.66 -10.04
CA GLU A 60 -11.79 -2.60 -10.62
C GLU A 60 -10.36 -2.04 -10.56
N ALA A 61 -9.50 -2.76 -9.86
CA ALA A 61 -8.09 -2.44 -9.74
C ALA A 61 -7.26 -3.72 -9.57
N SER A 62 -5.98 -3.63 -9.89
CA SER A 62 -4.99 -4.67 -9.59
C SER A 62 -3.66 -4.00 -9.26
N GLY A 63 -2.79 -4.71 -8.56
CA GLY A 63 -1.48 -4.17 -8.28
C GLY A 63 -0.59 -5.15 -7.56
N ASN A 64 0.70 -4.86 -7.60
CA ASN A 64 1.72 -5.60 -6.87
C ASN A 64 2.85 -4.66 -6.47
N PHE A 65 3.61 -5.09 -5.48
CA PHE A 65 4.76 -4.35 -5.01
C PHE A 65 5.76 -5.29 -4.36
N ARG A 66 7.00 -4.83 -4.25
CA ARG A 66 8.09 -5.56 -3.63
C ARG A 66 8.62 -4.78 -2.44
N PHE A 67 8.39 -5.34 -1.25
CA PHE A 67 8.56 -4.65 0.02
C PHE A 67 9.17 -5.56 1.08
N ASP A 68 10.11 -5.01 1.83
CA ASP A 68 10.68 -5.62 3.03
C ASP A 68 9.96 -5.06 4.25
N THR A 69 9.26 -5.92 4.97
CA THR A 69 8.43 -5.53 6.12
C THR A 69 9.22 -5.21 7.39
N GLU A 70 10.47 -5.64 7.49
CA GLU A 70 11.33 -5.35 8.65
C GLU A 70 12.04 -4.01 8.48
N THR A 71 12.65 -3.79 7.31
CA THR A 71 13.34 -2.53 7.00
C THR A 71 12.38 -1.44 6.54
N GLN A 72 11.16 -1.82 6.15
CA GLN A 72 10.17 -0.95 5.51
C GLN A 72 10.69 -0.33 4.21
N GLU A 73 11.56 -1.05 3.48
CA GLU A 73 12.06 -0.62 2.19
C GLU A 73 11.16 -1.10 1.06
N LEU A 74 10.81 -0.18 0.15
CA LEU A 74 10.09 -0.48 -1.09
C LEU A 74 11.08 -0.46 -2.27
N SER A 75 11.07 -1.50 -3.09
CA SER A 75 11.94 -1.58 -4.28
C SER A 75 11.18 -1.41 -5.60
N ALA A 76 9.90 -1.77 -5.64
CA ALA A 76 9.02 -1.56 -6.78
C ALA A 76 7.56 -1.57 -6.30
N GLY A 77 6.67 -0.85 -6.99
CA GLY A 77 5.24 -0.93 -6.73
C GLY A 77 4.44 -0.34 -7.87
N ARG A 78 3.35 -1.01 -8.24
CA ARG A 78 2.49 -0.57 -9.33
C ARG A 78 1.04 -0.96 -9.07
N VAL A 79 0.15 0.01 -9.25
CA VAL A 79 -1.31 -0.18 -9.18
C VAL A 79 -1.92 0.31 -10.49
N GLU A 80 -2.80 -0.52 -11.06
CA GLU A 80 -3.64 -0.17 -12.21
C GLU A 80 -5.09 -0.13 -11.77
N VAL A 81 -5.78 0.94 -12.12
CA VAL A 81 -7.22 1.11 -11.91
C VAL A 81 -7.90 1.23 -13.26
N VAL A 82 -8.95 0.45 -13.46
CA VAL A 82 -9.74 0.48 -14.70
C VAL A 82 -10.64 1.72 -14.66
N ALA A 83 -10.41 2.66 -15.57
CA ALA A 83 -11.03 3.99 -15.52
C ALA A 83 -12.55 3.96 -15.71
N ASP A 84 -13.09 3.00 -16.47
CA ASP A 84 -14.53 2.86 -16.70
C ASP A 84 -15.27 2.10 -15.59
N SER A 85 -14.55 1.60 -14.57
CA SER A 85 -15.12 1.02 -13.34
C SER A 85 -15.61 2.06 -12.34
N ILE A 86 -15.57 3.35 -12.72
CA ILE A 86 -16.06 4.44 -11.87
C ILE A 86 -17.55 4.28 -11.54
N PHE A 87 -17.86 4.47 -10.27
CA PHE A 87 -19.20 4.39 -9.70
C PHE A 87 -19.44 5.56 -8.75
N SER A 88 -20.53 6.29 -8.96
CA SER A 88 -20.92 7.42 -8.11
C SER A 88 -22.36 7.30 -7.62
N ASN A 89 -22.98 6.12 -7.72
CA ASN A 89 -24.40 5.91 -7.40
C ASN A 89 -25.35 6.72 -8.32
N ASN A 90 -24.95 6.97 -9.57
CA ASN A 90 -25.80 7.58 -10.60
C ASN A 90 -25.27 7.30 -12.01
N ASP A 91 -26.01 6.51 -12.81
CA ASP A 91 -25.57 6.08 -14.14
C ASP A 91 -25.29 7.24 -15.12
N ALA A 92 -26.08 8.31 -15.08
CA ALA A 92 -25.88 9.44 -15.97
C ALA A 92 -24.58 10.18 -15.67
N ARG A 93 -24.27 10.37 -14.38
CA ARG A 93 -22.99 10.95 -13.94
C ARG A 93 -21.83 10.01 -14.22
N ASP A 94 -21.99 8.71 -13.98
CA ASP A 94 -20.94 7.72 -14.26
C ASP A 94 -20.60 7.70 -15.76
N ASN A 95 -21.61 7.78 -16.64
CA ASN A 95 -21.39 7.92 -18.07
C ASN A 95 -20.68 9.23 -18.45
N HIS A 96 -20.97 10.34 -17.77
CA HIS A 96 -20.28 11.60 -18.01
C HIS A 96 -18.82 11.57 -17.53
N LEU A 97 -18.56 11.00 -16.34
CA LEU A 97 -17.21 10.84 -15.78
C LEU A 97 -16.30 9.95 -16.62
N LYS A 98 -16.87 8.96 -17.32
CA LYS A 98 -16.13 8.14 -18.32
C LYS A 98 -15.80 8.91 -19.60
N GLY A 99 -16.49 10.02 -19.85
CA GLY A 99 -16.40 10.83 -21.05
C GLY A 99 -15.17 11.73 -21.12
N ARG A 100 -15.06 12.46 -22.23
CA ARG A 100 -13.88 13.30 -22.58
C ARG A 100 -13.66 14.49 -21.66
N ASP A 101 -14.68 14.92 -20.94
CA ASP A 101 -14.61 16.03 -19.98
C ASP A 101 -13.89 15.64 -18.67
N PHE A 102 -13.71 14.33 -18.45
CA PHE A 102 -13.13 13.74 -17.26
C PHE A 102 -12.12 12.64 -17.65
N LEU A 103 -12.43 11.36 -17.40
CA LEU A 103 -11.46 10.26 -17.50
C LEU A 103 -11.15 9.83 -18.93
N ASN A 104 -12.00 10.17 -19.90
CA ASN A 104 -11.85 9.77 -21.30
C ASN A 104 -11.52 8.27 -21.43
N ALA A 105 -12.23 7.44 -20.66
CA ALA A 105 -11.84 6.07 -20.34
C ALA A 105 -11.69 5.18 -21.58
N ARG A 106 -12.44 5.46 -22.65
CA ARG A 106 -12.29 4.76 -23.94
C ARG A 106 -10.89 4.93 -24.55
N ARG A 107 -10.24 6.08 -24.38
CA ARG A 107 -8.89 6.35 -24.90
C ARG A 107 -7.81 6.06 -23.87
N ASN A 108 -8.13 6.23 -22.59
CA ASN A 108 -7.24 6.03 -21.46
C ASN A 108 -7.89 5.02 -20.50
N PRO A 109 -7.85 3.71 -20.81
CA PRO A 109 -8.59 2.71 -20.05
C PRO A 109 -8.02 2.48 -18.64
N LEU A 110 -6.76 2.87 -18.42
CA LEU A 110 -6.07 2.65 -17.16
C LEU A 110 -5.63 3.98 -16.54
N ILE A 111 -5.84 4.09 -15.23
CA ILE A 111 -5.15 5.00 -14.33
C ILE A 111 -4.03 4.20 -13.68
N VAL A 112 -2.80 4.69 -13.73
CA VAL A 112 -1.63 3.93 -13.28
C VAL A 112 -0.87 4.72 -12.24
N PHE A 113 -0.62 4.12 -11.07
CA PHE A 113 0.31 4.63 -10.08
C PHE A 113 1.55 3.75 -10.05
N GLU A 114 2.73 4.36 -10.21
CA GLU A 114 4.03 3.70 -10.09
C GLU A 114 4.79 4.30 -8.91
N ALA A 115 5.02 3.49 -7.88
CA ALA A 115 5.70 3.91 -6.67
C ALA A 115 7.20 4.12 -6.94
N THR A 116 7.75 5.20 -6.38
CA THR A 116 9.17 5.54 -6.49
C THR A 116 9.91 5.36 -5.18
N GLU A 117 9.28 5.70 -4.05
CA GLU A 117 9.93 5.63 -2.74
C GLU A 117 8.88 5.53 -1.63
N PHE A 118 9.17 4.73 -0.61
CA PHE A 118 8.44 4.75 0.65
C PHE A 118 9.38 5.22 1.77
N VAL A 119 8.99 6.29 2.47
CA VAL A 119 9.73 6.83 3.61
C VAL A 119 8.94 6.60 4.88
N ALA A 120 9.39 5.64 5.68
CA ALA A 120 8.84 5.38 7.01
C ALA A 120 8.93 6.62 7.92
N LYS A 121 7.86 6.89 8.66
CA LYS A 121 7.77 7.95 9.69
C LYS A 121 7.61 7.38 11.10
N GLY A 122 7.69 6.05 11.26
CA GLY A 122 7.48 5.34 12.51
C GLY A 122 5.98 5.07 12.78
N ASN A 123 5.70 4.25 13.79
CA ASN A 123 4.35 3.80 14.15
C ASN A 123 3.57 3.19 12.97
N ASP A 124 4.26 2.38 12.15
CA ASP A 124 3.67 1.73 10.98
C ASP A 124 3.02 2.72 10.00
N ALA A 125 3.56 3.94 9.90
CA ALA A 125 3.12 4.97 8.97
C ALA A 125 4.29 5.52 8.15
N GLY A 126 3.99 6.06 6.98
CA GLY A 126 5.00 6.65 6.09
C GLY A 126 4.41 7.47 4.96
N ILE A 127 5.29 8.00 4.12
CA ILE A 127 4.93 8.70 2.88
C ILE A 127 5.36 7.82 1.71
N LEU A 128 4.42 7.52 0.82
CA LEU A 128 4.65 6.82 -0.44
C LEU A 128 4.62 7.84 -1.58
N SER A 129 5.78 8.07 -2.18
CA SER A 129 5.91 8.91 -3.37
C SER A 129 5.79 8.04 -4.62
N GLY A 130 5.17 8.58 -5.66
CA GLY A 130 5.09 7.91 -6.95
C GLY A 130 4.55 8.78 -8.06
N ASN A 131 4.52 8.22 -9.26
CA ASN A 131 4.00 8.88 -10.46
C ASN A 131 2.59 8.38 -10.74
N LEU A 132 1.63 9.31 -10.84
CA LEU A 132 0.25 9.03 -11.21
C LEU A 132 0.02 9.44 -12.66
N THR A 133 -0.30 8.45 -13.47
CA THR A 133 -0.68 8.60 -14.87
C THR A 133 -2.20 8.54 -15.01
N MET A 134 -2.80 9.62 -15.50
CA MET A 134 -4.23 9.68 -15.85
C MET A 134 -4.39 10.46 -17.14
N ILE A 135 -5.33 10.07 -18.00
CA ILE A 135 -5.64 10.76 -19.26
C ILE A 135 -4.45 11.08 -20.17
N GLY A 136 -3.38 10.29 -20.09
CA GLY A 136 -2.16 10.43 -20.89
C GLY A 136 -1.11 11.36 -20.29
N GLU A 137 -1.40 12.01 -19.17
CA GLU A 137 -0.48 12.89 -18.43
C GLU A 137 0.05 12.19 -17.18
N THR A 138 1.31 12.44 -16.82
CA THR A 138 1.99 11.84 -15.66
C THR A 138 2.50 12.92 -14.73
N HIS A 139 2.09 12.87 -13.46
CA HIS A 139 2.55 13.81 -12.44
C HIS A 139 2.91 13.09 -11.13
N PRO A 140 3.90 13.60 -10.38
CA PRO A 140 4.25 13.05 -9.08
C PRO A 140 3.16 13.36 -8.05
N VAL A 141 2.89 12.40 -7.18
CA VAL A 141 1.99 12.52 -6.02
C VAL A 141 2.60 11.84 -4.80
N GLU A 142 2.20 12.30 -3.62
CA GLU A 142 2.58 11.69 -2.34
C GLU A 142 1.31 11.18 -1.65
N LEU A 143 1.38 9.96 -1.13
CA LEU A 143 0.32 9.32 -0.36
C LEU A 143 0.78 9.18 1.08
N GLU A 144 -0.06 9.60 2.02
CA GLU A 144 0.07 9.19 3.41
C GLU A 144 -0.37 7.73 3.52
N VAL A 145 0.47 6.87 4.09
CA VAL A 145 0.23 5.43 4.18
C VAL A 145 0.33 4.97 5.63
N SER A 146 -0.60 4.10 6.02
CA SER A 146 -0.58 3.33 7.26
C SER A 146 -0.54 1.85 6.94
N LEU A 147 0.42 1.14 7.52
CA LEU A 147 0.52 -0.32 7.53
C LEU A 147 -0.30 -0.83 8.73
N ASN A 148 -1.52 -1.28 8.49
CA ASN A 148 -2.51 -1.54 9.53
C ASN A 148 -2.22 -2.82 10.32
N LYS A 149 -1.88 -3.89 9.61
CA LYS A 149 -1.63 -5.22 10.19
C LYS A 149 -0.85 -6.09 9.23
N LEU A 150 0.19 -6.75 9.74
CA LEU A 150 0.93 -7.80 9.06
C LEU A 150 0.77 -9.10 9.85
N ALA A 151 0.07 -10.08 9.28
CA ALA A 151 -0.10 -11.38 9.92
C ALA A 151 -0.56 -12.44 8.91
N ARG A 152 -0.47 -13.71 9.31
CA ARG A 152 -1.17 -14.79 8.60
C ARG A 152 -2.69 -14.57 8.64
N TYR A 153 -3.33 -14.62 7.48
CA TYR A 153 -4.78 -14.45 7.39
C TYR A 153 -5.53 -15.51 8.21
N PRO A 154 -6.57 -15.13 8.97
CA PRO A 154 -7.20 -16.02 9.96
C PRO A 154 -7.98 -17.19 9.33
N PHE A 155 -8.41 -17.07 8.08
CA PHE A 155 -9.18 -18.09 7.35
C PHE A 155 -8.84 -18.05 5.85
N GLY A 156 -9.61 -18.75 5.01
CA GLY A 156 -9.43 -18.73 3.55
C GLY A 156 -8.03 -19.17 3.11
N HIS A 157 -7.35 -18.33 2.33
CA HIS A 157 -6.01 -18.59 1.77
C HIS A 157 -4.92 -18.78 2.84
N ARG A 158 -5.10 -18.24 4.06
CA ARG A 158 -4.15 -18.36 5.20
C ARG A 158 -2.70 -18.03 4.84
N LYS A 159 -2.48 -17.18 3.85
CA LYS A 159 -1.16 -16.61 3.52
C LYS A 159 -0.87 -15.42 4.43
N GLU A 160 0.36 -14.95 4.45
CA GLU A 160 0.71 -13.70 5.10
C GLU A 160 0.08 -12.53 4.34
N THR A 161 -0.54 -11.62 5.08
CA THR A 161 -1.31 -10.50 4.53
C THR A 161 -0.95 -9.22 5.24
N LEU A 162 -0.76 -8.17 4.45
CA LEU A 162 -0.52 -6.81 4.88
C LEU A 162 -1.76 -5.96 4.59
N GLY A 163 -2.38 -5.40 5.62
CA GLY A 163 -3.44 -4.40 5.48
C GLY A 163 -2.84 -3.00 5.35
N ILE A 164 -3.32 -2.21 4.40
CA ILE A 164 -2.78 -0.90 4.04
C ILE A 164 -3.94 0.10 3.91
N SER A 165 -3.83 1.24 4.58
CA SER A 165 -4.65 2.41 4.31
C SER A 165 -3.78 3.48 3.69
N ALA A 166 -4.27 4.17 2.67
CA ALA A 166 -3.57 5.32 2.09
C ALA A 166 -4.51 6.46 1.71
N GLY A 167 -3.97 7.67 1.62
CA GLY A 167 -4.75 8.83 1.21
C GLY A 167 -3.90 9.94 0.62
N THR A 168 -4.52 10.74 -0.25
CA THR A 168 -3.93 11.97 -0.79
C THR A 168 -5.02 12.92 -1.26
N THR A 169 -4.65 14.14 -1.62
CA THR A 169 -5.53 15.10 -2.30
C THR A 169 -4.82 15.65 -3.52
N ILE A 170 -5.49 15.62 -4.67
CA ILE A 170 -4.95 16.10 -5.94
C ILE A 170 -5.82 17.21 -6.52
N ASN A 171 -5.27 18.00 -7.44
CA ASN A 171 -6.06 18.86 -8.32
C ASN A 171 -6.27 18.12 -9.64
N ARG A 172 -7.52 17.76 -9.96
CA ARG A 172 -7.81 16.98 -11.18
C ARG A 172 -7.50 17.77 -12.47
N SER A 173 -7.50 19.10 -12.41
CA SER A 173 -7.08 19.99 -13.49
C SER A 173 -5.62 19.77 -13.91
N GLN A 174 -4.74 19.27 -13.02
CA GLN A 174 -3.35 18.97 -13.38
C GLN A 174 -3.25 17.96 -14.53
N TRP A 175 -4.20 17.03 -14.62
CA TRP A 175 -4.25 16.07 -15.72
C TRP A 175 -5.12 16.55 -16.90
N GLY A 176 -5.80 17.70 -16.80
CA GLY A 176 -6.68 18.25 -17.83
C GLY A 176 -8.18 17.98 -17.64
N MET A 177 -8.59 17.55 -16.45
CA MET A 177 -10.02 17.42 -16.09
C MET A 177 -10.59 18.77 -15.63
N ASP A 178 -10.78 19.71 -16.56
CA ASP A 178 -11.15 21.10 -16.23
C ASP A 178 -12.66 21.37 -16.13
N TYR A 179 -13.51 20.40 -16.50
CA TYR A 179 -14.96 20.58 -16.56
C TYR A 179 -15.52 21.09 -15.23
N GLY A 180 -16.15 22.26 -15.22
CA GLY A 180 -16.78 22.83 -14.03
C GLY A 180 -15.83 23.44 -12.99
N VAL A 181 -14.51 23.47 -13.25
CA VAL A 181 -13.53 24.09 -12.33
C VAL A 181 -13.66 25.61 -12.36
N ALA A 182 -13.59 26.23 -13.54
CA ALA A 182 -13.53 27.69 -13.69
C ALA A 182 -14.79 28.46 -13.23
N ASN A 183 -15.89 27.75 -12.99
CA ASN A 183 -17.17 28.32 -12.54
C ASN A 183 -17.65 27.70 -11.22
N ASP A 184 -16.75 27.00 -10.50
CA ASP A 184 -16.99 26.38 -9.19
C ASP A 184 -18.16 25.37 -9.18
N MET A 185 -18.51 24.81 -10.33
CA MET A 185 -19.58 23.80 -10.41
C MET A 185 -19.12 22.43 -9.90
N VAL A 186 -17.88 22.06 -10.20
CA VAL A 186 -17.26 20.79 -9.78
C VAL A 186 -15.86 21.09 -9.28
N GLY A 187 -15.60 20.75 -8.02
CA GLY A 187 -14.33 21.06 -7.36
C GLY A 187 -13.11 20.52 -8.10
N ASP A 188 -12.01 21.27 -8.04
CA ASP A 188 -10.73 20.84 -8.57
C ASP A 188 -10.01 19.86 -7.63
N LEU A 189 -10.09 20.14 -6.32
CA LEU A 189 -9.58 19.25 -5.29
C LEU A 189 -10.39 17.97 -5.21
N VAL A 190 -9.72 16.84 -5.42
CA VAL A 190 -10.24 15.50 -5.25
C VAL A 190 -9.48 14.83 -4.11
N ARG A 191 -10.18 14.48 -3.03
CA ARG A 191 -9.58 13.65 -1.98
C ARG A 191 -9.71 12.19 -2.37
N LEU A 192 -8.63 11.45 -2.20
CA LEU A 192 -8.53 10.04 -2.53
C LEU A 192 -8.25 9.26 -1.26
N ARG A 193 -8.92 8.12 -1.12
CA ARG A 193 -8.70 7.16 -0.04
C ARG A 193 -8.61 5.76 -0.62
N PHE A 194 -7.62 5.02 -0.15
CA PHE A 194 -7.33 3.68 -0.59
C PHE A 194 -7.28 2.77 0.63
N GLU A 195 -7.90 1.60 0.51
CA GLU A 195 -7.83 0.53 1.50
C GLU A 195 -7.50 -0.75 0.74
N PHE A 196 -6.45 -1.46 1.14
CA PHE A 196 -5.98 -2.68 0.48
C PHE A 196 -5.63 -3.74 1.51
N GLU A 197 -5.95 -4.99 1.21
CA GLU A 197 -5.18 -6.13 1.69
C GLU A 197 -4.21 -6.56 0.58
N ALA A 198 -2.97 -6.89 0.94
CA ALA A 198 -1.97 -7.40 0.04
C ALA A 198 -1.47 -8.75 0.54
N ILE A 199 -1.44 -9.75 -0.33
CA ILE A 199 -1.08 -11.13 -0.03
C ILE A 199 0.37 -11.37 -0.47
N ARG A 200 1.20 -11.87 0.46
CA ARG A 200 2.57 -12.28 0.14
C ARG A 200 2.56 -13.48 -0.81
N GLN A 201 3.43 -13.43 -1.83
CA GLN A 201 3.52 -14.47 -2.86
C GLN A 201 4.48 -15.60 -2.49
#